data_AF-A0AAU3K2V4-F1
#
_entry.id   AF-A0AAU3K2V4-F1
#
_cell.length_a   1.000
_cell.length_b   1.000
_cell.length_c   1.000
_cell.angle_alpha   90.00
_cell.angle_beta   90.00
_cell.angle_gamma   90.00
#
_symmetry.space_group_name_H-M   'P 1'
#
loop_
_entity.id
_entity.type
_entity.pdbx_description
1 polymer ?
#
loop_
_entity_poly.entity_id
_entity_poly.type
_entity_poly.pdbx_seq_one_letter_code
_entity_poly.pdbx_strand_id
1 'polypeptide(L)' 'MARITATADRVTWDSFEQPHRTARDYTAFGPFHFKQPQYGDALLALSAKISSDKR' A
#
# COMPACT_ATOMS: atom_id res chain seq x y z
N MET A 1 9.23 -4.63 0.53
CA MET A 1 7.92 -5.27 0.73
C MET A 1 7.23 -4.64 1.92
N ALA A 2 5.91 -4.67 1.92
CA ALA A 2 5.07 -4.29 3.06
C ALA A 2 3.94 -5.30 3.12
N ARG A 3 3.44 -5.60 4.32
CA ARG A 3 2.21 -6.36 4.49
C ARG A 3 1.04 -5.42 4.31
N ILE A 4 0.06 -5.84 3.50
CA ILE A 4 -1.19 -5.11 3.30
C ILE A 4 -2.33 -5.99 3.79
N THR A 5 -3.16 -5.45 4.69
CA THR A 5 -4.37 -6.12 5.17
C THR A 5 -5.58 -5.22 4.92
N ALA A 6 -6.58 -5.76 4.22
CA ALA A 6 -7.82 -5.06 3.93
C ALA A 6 -8.98 -5.72 4.68
N THR A 7 -9.79 -4.88 5.32
CA THR A 7 -11.05 -5.23 6.00
C THR A 7 -12.18 -4.43 5.37
N ALA A 8 -13.42 -4.64 5.83
CA ALA A 8 -14.58 -3.94 5.27
C ALA A 8 -14.51 -2.42 5.43
N ASP A 9 -13.90 -1.93 6.51
CA ASP A 9 -13.84 -0.51 6.87
C ASP A 9 -12.45 0.12 6.65
N ARG A 10 -11.38 -0.68 6.76
CA ARG A 10 -10.01 -0.16 6.79
C ARG A 10 -9.00 -1.00 6.00
N VAL A 11 -8.03 -0.32 5.42
CA VAL A 11 -6.82 -0.93 4.84
C VAL A 11 -5.61 -0.48 5.67
N THR A 12 -4.78 -1.44 6.07
CA THR A 12 -3.55 -1.21 6.84
C THR A 12 -2.34 -1.65 6.05
N TRP A 13 -1.30 -0.82 6.04
CA TRP A 13 0.02 -1.16 5.53
C TRP A 13 1.02 -1.17 6.69
N ASP A 14 1.73 -2.27 6.89
CA ASP A 14 2.69 -2.47 7.97
C ASP A 14 3.83 -3.41 7.58
N SER A 15 4.69 -3.77 8.54
CA SER A 15 5.77 -4.75 8.38
C SER A 15 6.66 -4.43 7.16
N PHE A 16 7.13 -3.18 7.12
CA PHE A 16 7.97 -2.71 6.04
C PHE A 16 9.34 -3.38 6.08
N GLU A 17 9.80 -3.84 4.93
CA GLU A 17 11.09 -4.49 4.78
C GLU A 17 11.68 -4.19 3.39
N GLN A 18 13.00 -4.21 3.25
CA GLN A 18 13.69 -4.20 1.96
C GLN A 18 14.65 -5.39 1.87
N PRO A 19 14.34 -6.44 1.06
CA PRO A 19 15.14 -7.66 0.99
C PRO A 19 16.61 -7.44 0.62
N HIS A 20 16.92 -6.39 -0.14
CA HIS A 20 18.28 -6.05 -0.56
C HIS A 20 18.98 -5.06 0.38
N ARG A 21 18.32 -4.59 1.44
CA ARG A 21 18.85 -3.64 2.43
C ARG A 21 18.42 -4.03 3.84
N THR A 22 18.79 -5.24 4.25
CA THR A 22 18.39 -5.86 5.53
C THR A 22 18.93 -5.15 6.76
N ALA A 23 20.03 -4.39 6.63
CA ALA A 23 20.61 -3.61 7.73
C ALA A 23 19.83 -2.33 8.08
N ARG A 24 18.84 -1.93 7.27
CA ARG A 24 18.01 -0.74 7.56
C ARG A 24 16.85 -1.13 8.44
N ASP A 25 16.67 -0.40 9.53
CA ASP A 25 15.53 -0.53 10.41
C ASP A 25 14.32 0.24 9.84
N TYR A 26 13.25 -0.47 9.55
CA TYR A 26 11.98 0.08 9.08
C TYR A 26 10.87 -0.05 10.12
N THR A 27 11.18 -0.45 11.36
CA THR A 27 10.17 -0.63 12.42
C THR A 27 9.46 0.67 12.79
N ALA A 28 10.10 1.81 12.56
CA ALA A 28 9.48 3.13 12.75
C ALA A 28 8.49 3.53 11.63
N PHE A 29 8.38 2.74 10.55
CA PHE A 29 7.46 3.03 9.45
C PHE A 29 6.11 2.35 9.67
N GLY A 30 5.06 3.17 9.73
CA GLY A 30 3.69 2.71 9.86
C GLY A 30 3.33 2.22 11.27
N PRO A 31 2.15 1.59 11.44
CA PRO A 31 1.19 1.27 10.38
C PRO A 31 0.53 2.50 9.75
N PHE A 32 0.35 2.48 8.43
CA PHE A 32 -0.47 3.46 7.73
C PHE A 32 -1.89 2.92 7.55
N HIS A 33 -2.89 3.76 7.87
CA HIS A 33 -4.30 3.39 7.84
C HIS A 33 -5.07 4.21 6.81
N PHE A 34 -5.91 3.54 6.03
CA PHE A 34 -6.77 4.15 5.03
C PHE A 34 -8.21 3.66 5.19
N LYS A 35 -9.18 4.54 4.93
CA LYS A 35 -10.59 4.12 4.82
C LYS A 35 -10.75 3.27 3.56
N GLN A 36 -11.39 2.11 3.69
CA GLN A 36 -11.54 1.16 2.59
C GLN A 36 -12.16 1.79 1.33
N PRO A 37 -13.25 2.60 1.42
CA PRO A 37 -13.88 3.14 0.20
C PRO A 37 -12.95 4.08 -0.57
N GLN A 38 -12.28 4.98 0.16
CA GLN A 38 -11.34 5.94 -0.41
C GLN A 38 -10.13 5.27 -1.04
N TYR A 39 -9.63 4.21 -0.38
CA TYR A 39 -8.52 3.43 -0.90
C TYR A 39 -8.90 2.69 -2.19
N GLY A 40 -10.11 2.13 -2.25
CA GLY A 40 -10.66 1.49 -3.45
C GLY A 40 -10.76 2.46 -4.63
N ASP A 41 -11.35 3.63 -4.41
CA ASP A 41 -11.48 4.67 -5.45
C ASP A 41 -10.10 5.12 -5.98
N ALA A 42 -9.12 5.28 -5.08
CA ALA A 42 -7.76 5.64 -5.45
C ALA A 42 -7.09 4.54 -6.31
N LEU A 43 -7.31 3.26 -5.99
CA LEU A 43 -6.80 2.14 -6.79
C LEU A 43 -7.45 2.07 -8.18
N LEU A 44 -8.75 2.31 -8.28
CA LEU A 44 -9.45 2.37 -9.57
C LEU A 44 -8.90 3.51 -10.43
N ALA A 45 -8.76 4.71 -9.88
CA ALA A 45 -8.17 5.84 -10.58
C ALA A 45 -6.72 5.56 -11.03
N LEU A 46 -5.91 4.92 -10.19
CA LEU A 46 -4.54 4.55 -10.51
C LEU A 46 -4.46 3.50 -11.63
N SER A 47 -5.26 2.44 -11.54
CA SER A 47 -5.27 1.35 -12.54
C SER A 47 -5.72 1.83 -13.92
N ALA A 48 -6.68 2.76 -13.98
CA ALA A 48 -7.09 3.41 -15.22
C ALA A 48 -5.92 4.18 -15.86
N LYS A 49 -5.15 4.94 -15.07
CA LYS A 49 -3.98 5.68 -15.55
C LYS A 49 -2.89 4.75 -16.08
N ILE A 50 -2.55 3.69 -15.33
CA ILE A 50 -1.54 2.70 -15.75
C ILE A 50 -1.95 2.01 -17.06
N SER A 51 -3.24 1.73 -17.23
CA SER A 51 -3.76 1.09 -18.45
C SER A 51 -3.72 2.03 -19.67
N SER A 52 -3.86 3.34 -19.45
CA SER A 52 -3.78 4.35 -20.51
C SER A 52 -2.34 4.63 -20.94
N ASP A 53 -1.37 4.57 -20.02
CA ASP A 53 0.05 4.85 -20.28
C ASP A 53 0.75 3.71 -21.05
N LYS A 54 0.19 2.49 -20.97
CA LYS A 54 0.68 1.32 -21.71
C LYS A 54 0.15 1.21 -23.16
N ARG A 55 -0.52 2.24 -23.69
CA ARG A 55 -1.04 2.27 -25.07
C ARG A 55 -0.22 3.12 -26.00
#